data_AF-A0A829HI99-F1
#
_entry.id   AF-A0A829HI99-F1
#
_cell.length_a   1.000
_cell.length_b   1.000
_cell.length_c   1.000
_cell.angle_alpha   90.00
_cell.angle_beta   90.00
_cell.angle_gamma   90.00
#
_symmetry.space_group_name_H-M   'P 1'
#
loop_
_entity.id
_entity.type
_entity.pdbx_description
1 polymer ?
#
loop_
_entity_poly.entity_id
_entity_poly.type
_entity_poly.pdbx_seq_one_letter_code
_entity_poly.pdbx_strand_id
1 'polypeptide(L)' 'MALISCPECSRQVSTQANSCPHCGYPLQTQHNTPEPRTLQSPQVLSRAIMALGAWLVTPWIARLLFGLAVLVFAYLSLNS' A
#
# COMPACT_ATOMS: atom_id res chain seq x y z
N MET A 1 20.91 15.13 -18.83
CA MET A 1 19.85 15.97 -19.45
C MET A 1 18.93 15.04 -20.23
N ALA A 2 17.62 15.06 -19.97
CA ALA A 2 16.66 14.23 -20.68
C ALA A 2 16.03 15.07 -21.81
N LEU A 3 16.23 14.65 -23.06
CA LEU A 3 15.51 15.19 -24.20
C LEU A 3 14.32 14.26 -24.46
N ILE A 4 13.15 14.83 -24.66
CA ILE A 4 11.95 14.10 -25.08
C ILE A 4 11.71 14.32 -26.57
N SER A 5 11.09 13.36 -27.24
CA SER A 5 10.61 13.54 -28.61
C SER A 5 9.29 14.29 -28.59
N CYS A 6 9.20 15.40 -29.31
CA CYS A 6 7.95 16.12 -29.49
C CYS A 6 6.94 15.22 -30.25
N PRO A 7 5.69 15.06 -29.76
CA PRO A 7 4.70 14.18 -30.39
C PRO A 7 4.24 14.66 -31.78
N GLU A 8 4.34 15.96 -32.06
CA GLU A 8 3.91 16.54 -33.34
C GLU A 8 4.99 16.52 -34.41
N CYS A 9 6.22 16.94 -34.06
CA CYS A 9 7.29 17.14 -35.05
C CYS A 9 8.43 16.14 -34.90
N SER A 10 8.33 15.17 -33.98
CA SER A 10 9.30 14.12 -33.68
C SER A 10 10.75 14.57 -33.43
N ARG A 11 10.97 15.88 -33.22
CA ARG A 11 12.26 16.46 -32.88
C ARG A 11 12.52 16.36 -31.38
N GLN A 12 13.79 16.27 -31.02
CA GLN A 12 14.24 16.22 -29.64
C GLN A 12 14.16 17.61 -29.01
N VAL A 13 13.50 17.71 -27.88
CA VAL A 13 13.27 18.95 -27.13
C VAL A 13 13.52 18.72 -25.64
N SER A 14 13.93 19.76 -24.92
CA SER A 14 14.19 19.65 -23.47
C SER A 14 12.90 19.34 -22.72
N THR A 15 12.96 18.44 -21.72
CA THR A 15 11.83 18.17 -20.80
C THR A 15 11.36 19.40 -20.04
N GLN A 16 12.16 20.47 -20.01
CA GLN A 16 11.84 21.74 -19.33
C GLN A 16 11.21 22.78 -20.27
N ALA A 17 11.19 22.56 -21.58
CA ALA A 17 10.67 23.55 -22.53
C ALA A 17 9.14 23.72 -22.40
N ASN A 18 8.67 24.96 -22.27
CA ASN A 18 7.24 25.29 -22.23
C ASN A 18 6.49 24.83 -23.49
N SER A 19 7.15 24.99 -24.64
CA SER A 19 6.62 24.64 -25.96
C SER A 19 7.77 24.19 -26.85
N CYS A 20 7.46 23.35 -27.85
CA CYS A 20 8.42 22.90 -28.84
C CYS A 20 8.86 24.09 -29.71
N PRO A 21 10.16 24.46 -29.77
CA PRO A 21 10.64 25.59 -30.57
C PRO A 21 10.57 25.33 -32.08
N HIS A 22 10.25 24.10 -32.50
CA HIS A 22 10.21 23.71 -33.91
C HIS A 22 8.81 23.72 -34.52
N CYS A 23 7.78 23.39 -33.75
CA CYS A 23 6.39 23.35 -34.22
C CYS A 23 5.42 24.20 -33.40
N GLY A 24 5.83 24.70 -32.23
CA GLY A 24 4.98 25.48 -31.33
C GLY A 24 4.09 24.64 -30.39
N TYR A 25 4.19 23.30 -30.42
CA TYR A 25 3.36 22.44 -29.56
C TYR A 25 3.64 22.67 -28.06
N PRO A 26 2.63 22.91 -27.21
CA PRO A 26 2.82 23.13 -25.78
C PRO A 26 3.17 21.82 -25.04
N LEU A 27 4.34 21.76 -24.39
CA LEU A 27 4.86 20.56 -23.72
C LEU A 27 4.73 20.61 -22.19
N GLN A 28 4.50 21.80 -21.64
CA GLN A 28 4.50 22.06 -20.20
C GLN A 28 3.34 21.43 -19.42
N THR A 29 2.28 20.99 -20.12
CA THR A 29 1.15 20.28 -19.52
C THR A 29 1.49 18.86 -19.07
N GLN A 30 2.63 18.30 -19.48
CA GLN A 30 2.95 16.89 -19.24
C GLN A 30 3.96 16.63 -18.10
N HIS A 31 4.55 17.66 -17.49
CA HIS A 31 5.68 17.46 -16.56
C HIS A 31 5.39 17.81 -15.09
N ASN A 32 4.19 18.28 -14.75
CA ASN A 32 3.84 18.65 -13.38
C ASN A 32 2.55 17.99 -12.87
N THR A 33 2.19 16.84 -13.41
CA THR A 33 1.31 15.93 -12.66
C THR A 33 2.25 14.91 -12.03
N PRO A 34 2.49 14.96 -10.70
CA PRO A 34 2.87 13.76 -10.00
C PRO A 34 1.78 12.75 -10.33
N GLU A 35 2.08 11.84 -11.25
CA GLU A 35 1.24 10.70 -11.58
C GLU A 35 0.75 10.13 -10.24
N PRO A 36 -0.56 10.17 -9.96
CA PRO A 36 -1.06 9.53 -8.77
C PRO A 36 -0.81 8.06 -9.04
N ARG A 37 0.22 7.49 -8.37
CA ARG A 37 0.44 6.05 -8.30
C ARG A 37 -0.78 5.43 -7.62
N THR A 38 -1.88 5.35 -8.35
CA THR A 38 -2.97 4.44 -8.06
C THR A 38 -2.35 3.04 -8.11
N LEU A 39 -2.44 2.33 -6.98
CA LEU A 39 -2.08 0.91 -6.79
C LEU A 39 -0.65 0.55 -6.34
N GLN A 40 0.00 1.28 -5.43
CA GLN A 40 1.15 0.71 -4.70
C GLN A 40 1.20 1.10 -3.20
N SER A 41 0.46 0.39 -2.35
CA SER A 41 0.93 0.10 -0.98
C SER A 41 0.28 -1.18 -0.40
N PRO A 42 0.85 -2.38 -0.65
CA PRO A 42 0.50 -3.59 0.12
C PRO A 42 0.82 -3.46 1.62
N GLN A 43 1.58 -2.43 2.01
CA GLN A 43 2.11 -2.23 3.35
C GLN A 43 1.05 -1.78 4.37
N VAL A 44 0.07 -0.96 3.96
CA VAL A 44 -0.99 -0.49 4.87
C VAL A 44 -2.06 -1.56 5.08
N LEU A 45 -2.37 -2.33 4.04
CA LEU A 45 -3.32 -3.43 4.11
C LEU A 45 -2.78 -4.56 5.00
N SER A 46 -1.51 -4.97 4.84
CA SER A 46 -0.90 -5.98 5.71
C SER A 46 -0.80 -5.53 7.17
N ARG A 47 -0.52 -4.25 7.44
CA ARG A 47 -0.48 -3.72 8.81
C ARG A 47 -1.85 -3.68 9.47
N ALA A 48 -2.89 -3.30 8.73
CA ALA A 48 -4.27 -3.30 9.24
C ALA A 48 -4.77 -4.73 9.52
N ILE A 49 -4.46 -5.70 8.65
CA ILE A 49 -4.84 -7.11 8.84
C ILE A 49 -4.19 -7.71 10.09
N MET A 50 -2.91 -7.43 10.36
CA MET A 50 -2.25 -7.92 11.58
C MET A 50 -2.80 -7.26 12.85
N ALA A 51 -3.09 -5.96 12.83
CA ALA A 51 -3.63 -5.27 13.99
C ALA A 51 -5.05 -5.77 14.35
N LEU A 52 -5.92 -5.92 13.34
CA LEU A 52 -7.27 -6.46 13.53
C LEU A 52 -7.25 -7.94 13.90
N GLY A 53 -6.40 -8.73 13.25
CA GLY A 53 -6.23 -10.15 13.52
C GLY A 53 -5.75 -10.40 14.95
N ALA A 54 -4.70 -9.71 15.39
CA ALA A 54 -4.20 -9.81 16.76
C ALA A 54 -5.30 -9.40 17.76
N TRP A 55 -5.95 -8.25 17.56
CA TRP A 55 -6.93 -7.75 18.51
C TRP A 55 -8.19 -8.64 18.64
N LEU A 56 -8.61 -9.32 17.56
CA LEU A 56 -9.76 -10.25 17.61
C LEU A 56 -9.40 -11.65 18.12
N VAL A 57 -8.20 -12.13 17.79
CA VAL A 57 -7.76 -13.49 18.11
C VAL A 57 -7.29 -13.61 19.56
N THR A 58 -6.64 -12.58 20.11
CA THR A 58 -6.17 -12.56 21.50
C THR A 58 -7.27 -12.82 22.54
N PRO A 59 -8.46 -12.18 22.51
CA PRO A 59 -9.50 -12.43 23.50
C PRO A 59 -10.15 -13.82 23.38
N TRP A 60 -10.25 -14.39 22.17
CA TRP A 60 -10.75 -15.75 21.98
C TRP A 60 -9.77 -16.80 22.52
N ILE A 61 -8.47 -16.65 22.22
CA ILE A 61 -7.42 -17.54 22.74
C ILE A 61 -7.39 -17.50 24.28
N ALA A 62 -7.44 -16.31 24.87
CA ALA A 62 -7.45 -16.17 26.33
C ALA A 62 -8.65 -16.85 26.98
N ARG A 63 -9.86 -16.68 26.42
CA ARG A 63 -11.07 -17.37 26.90
C ARG A 63 -10.94 -18.90 26.79
N LEU A 64 -10.40 -19.39 25.68
CA LEU A 64 -10.26 -20.83 25.41
C LEU A 64 -9.25 -21.48 26.37
N LEU A 65 -8.10 -20.85 26.56
CA LEU A 65 -7.07 -21.33 27.51
C LEU A 65 -7.60 -21.35 28.94
N PHE A 66 -8.31 -20.32 29.37
CA PHE A 66 -8.88 -20.26 30.72
C PHE A 66 -9.94 -21.35 30.93
N GLY A 67 -10.84 -21.54 29.94
CA GLY A 67 -11.85 -22.60 29.98
C GLY A 67 -11.22 -23.99 30.08
N LEU A 68 -10.21 -24.28 29.26
CA LEU A 68 -9.49 -25.56 29.31
C LEU A 68 -8.80 -25.77 30.66
N ALA A 69 -8.15 -24.76 31.22
CA ALA A 69 -7.48 -24.87 32.52
C ALA A 69 -8.47 -25.22 33.65
N VAL A 70 -9.64 -24.56 33.68
CA VAL A 70 -10.70 -24.87 34.66
C VAL A 70 -11.22 -26.29 34.50
N LEU A 71 -11.43 -26.73 33.25
CA LEU A 71 -11.95 -28.06 32.95
C LEU A 71 -10.97 -29.16 33.37
N VAL A 72 -9.68 -28.98 33.08
CA VAL A 72 -8.60 -29.89 33.52
C VAL A 72 -8.51 -29.93 35.05
N PHE A 73 -8.57 -28.78 35.71
CA PHE A 73 -8.51 -28.71 37.17
C PHE A 73 -9.70 -29.43 37.82
N ALA A 74 -10.91 -29.16 37.34
CA ALA A 74 -12.12 -29.82 37.82
C ALA A 74 -12.06 -31.34 37.60
N TYR A 75 -11.56 -31.79 36.45
CA TYR A 75 -11.39 -33.21 36.16
C TYR A 75 -10.39 -33.88 37.13
N LEU A 76 -9.26 -33.23 37.42
CA LEU A 76 -8.29 -33.73 38.40
C LEU A 76 -8.88 -33.81 39.81
N SER A 77 -9.66 -32.81 40.22
CA SER A 77 -10.35 -32.82 41.52
C SER A 77 -11.44 -33.89 41.63
N LEU A 78 -12.05 -34.31 40.52
CA LEU A 78 -13.05 -35.38 40.49
C LEU A 78 -12.42 -36.78 40.44
N ASN A 79 -11.21 -36.87 39.92
CA ASN A 79 -10.46 -38.13 39.78
C ASN A 79 -9.54 -38.42 40.99
N SER A 80 -9.26 -37.43 41.84
CA SER A 80 -8.47 -37.58 43.08
C SER A 80 -9.38 -37.85 44.27
#